data_AF-A0A6L9AA33-F1
#
_entry.id   AF-A0A6L9AA33-F1
#
_cell.length_a   1.000
_cell.length_b   1.000
_cell.length_c   1.000
_cell.angle_alpha   90.00
_cell.angle_beta   90.00
_cell.angle_gamma   90.00
#
_symmetry.space_group_name_H-M   'P 1'
#
loop_
_entity.id
_entity.type
_entity.pdbx_description
1 polymer ?
#
loop_
_entity_poly.entity_id
_entity_poly.type
_entity_poly.pdbx_seq_one_letter_code
_entity_poly.pdbx_strand_id
1 'polypeptide(L)'
;MIGIYSPGIWRIPHLEKFLAQPCQKLSLLRPVPQEVDAIAVWGHRPSAAKPVAIAKAAGKPVIRLEDGFVRSLDLGVNGEPPLSLVVDDCGIYYDASKPSALEKLVQDKAGNTALISQAREAMHTIVTGDLSKYNLAPAFVADESERADIVLVVDQTFNDMSVTYGNAGPHEFAAMLEAAMAENPQAEIWVKVHPDVLEGKKTGYFADLRATQRVRLIAENVSPQSLLRHVSQVYVVTSQYGFEALLAGKPVTCFGQPWYAGWGLTDDRHPQSALLSARRGSATLEELFAAAYLRYCRYIDPQTGEVSDLFTVLQWLQLQRRHLQQRDGYLWAPGLTLWKSAILKPFLQTATNRLSFSRRCTAASACVVWGVKGEQQWRAEAQRKSLPLWRMEDGFLRSSGLGSDLLPPLSLVLDKRGIYYDATRPSDLEVLLNHSQLTLAQKMRAEKLRQRLVESKLSKYNLGADFSLPAEAKDKKVILVPGQVEDDASIKTGTVSIKSNLELLRTVRERNPHAYIVYKPHPDVLVGNR
;
A
#
# COMPACT_ATOMS: atom_id res chain seq x y z
N MET A 1 -26.65 -11.51 -16.18
CA MET A 1 -25.86 -10.48 -16.88
C MET A 1 -26.22 -9.10 -16.33
N ILE A 2 -25.23 -8.22 -16.12
CA ILE A 2 -25.45 -6.87 -15.58
C ILE A 2 -25.34 -5.83 -16.69
N GLY A 3 -26.36 -4.98 -16.82
CA GLY A 3 -26.43 -3.92 -17.81
C GLY A 3 -25.75 -2.62 -17.35
N ILE A 4 -24.89 -2.05 -18.20
CA ILE A 4 -24.09 -0.84 -17.91
C ILE A 4 -24.34 0.28 -18.93
N TYR A 5 -24.90 1.40 -18.47
CA TYR A 5 -25.10 2.58 -19.32
C TYR A 5 -23.91 3.55 -19.34
N SER A 6 -23.22 3.73 -18.21
CA SER A 6 -22.14 4.72 -18.10
C SER A 6 -20.85 4.23 -18.77
N PRO A 7 -20.27 4.98 -19.72
CA PRO A 7 -18.92 4.68 -20.25
C PRO A 7 -17.83 4.77 -19.18
N GLY A 8 -18.04 5.54 -18.11
CA GLY A 8 -17.09 5.62 -16.98
C GLY A 8 -17.01 4.28 -16.25
N ILE A 9 -18.16 3.69 -15.92
CA ILE A 9 -18.23 2.37 -15.27
C ILE A 9 -17.67 1.29 -16.22
N TRP A 10 -18.08 1.33 -17.49
CA TRP A 10 -17.65 0.33 -18.48
C TRP A 10 -16.13 0.27 -18.70
N ARG A 11 -15.42 1.38 -18.46
CA ARG A 11 -13.96 1.45 -18.60
C ARG A 11 -13.19 1.04 -17.34
N ILE A 12 -13.87 0.70 -16.24
CA ILE A 12 -13.19 0.19 -15.04
C ILE A 12 -12.51 -1.14 -15.39
N PRO A 13 -11.17 -1.25 -15.26
CA PRO A 13 -10.48 -2.50 -15.48
C PRO A 13 -11.03 -3.59 -14.56
N HIS A 14 -11.21 -4.80 -15.10
CA HIS A 14 -11.71 -5.96 -14.35
C HIS A 14 -13.12 -5.78 -13.73
N LEU A 15 -13.98 -4.92 -14.29
CA LEU A 15 -15.34 -4.67 -13.80
C LEU A 15 -16.13 -5.96 -13.51
N GLU A 16 -16.07 -6.94 -14.42
CA GLU A 16 -16.79 -8.21 -14.28
C GLU A 16 -16.27 -9.05 -13.09
N LYS A 17 -15.00 -8.90 -12.70
CA LYS A 17 -14.43 -9.56 -11.52
C LYS A 17 -15.00 -8.97 -10.24
N PHE A 18 -15.16 -7.64 -10.18
CA PHE A 18 -15.86 -7.00 -9.07
C PHE A 18 -17.33 -7.42 -9.00
N LEU A 19 -18.02 -7.46 -10.12
CA LEU A 19 -19.45 -7.77 -10.14
C LEU A 19 -19.76 -9.27 -10.03
N ALA A 20 -18.76 -10.13 -10.23
CA ALA A 20 -18.87 -11.59 -10.26
C ALA A 20 -19.93 -12.11 -11.26
N GLN A 21 -20.24 -11.30 -12.28
CA GLN A 21 -21.21 -11.61 -13.33
C GLN A 21 -20.78 -10.95 -14.65
N PRO A 22 -21.12 -11.56 -15.80
CA PRO A 22 -20.89 -10.94 -17.11
C PRO A 22 -21.62 -9.59 -17.23
N CYS A 23 -20.98 -8.63 -17.89
CA CYS A 23 -21.51 -7.29 -18.08
C CYS A 23 -21.80 -7.00 -19.55
N GLN A 24 -22.82 -6.19 -19.81
CA GLN A 24 -23.19 -5.76 -21.15
C GLN A 24 -23.39 -4.25 -21.22
N LYS A 25 -22.82 -3.63 -22.25
CA LYS A 25 -23.00 -2.21 -22.51
C LYS A 25 -24.41 -1.97 -23.06
N LEU A 26 -25.18 -1.12 -22.38
CA LEU A 26 -26.53 -0.70 -22.80
C LEU A 26 -26.53 0.68 -23.44
N SER A 27 -27.57 0.95 -24.24
CA SER A 27 -27.85 2.25 -24.88
C SER A 27 -29.14 2.84 -24.33
N LEU A 28 -29.14 4.14 -24.03
CA LEU A 28 -30.34 4.86 -23.54
C LEU A 28 -31.45 4.96 -24.60
N LEU A 29 -31.15 4.66 -25.87
CA LEU A 29 -32.08 4.74 -26.99
C LEU A 29 -32.73 3.38 -27.34
N ARG A 30 -32.39 2.32 -26.60
CA ARG A 30 -32.87 0.95 -26.86
C ARG A 30 -33.56 0.39 -25.61
N PRO A 31 -34.55 -0.51 -25.78
CA PRO A 31 -35.14 -1.22 -24.64
C PRO A 31 -34.08 -2.07 -23.94
N VAL A 32 -34.30 -2.34 -22.66
CA VAL A 32 -33.45 -3.24 -21.87
C VAL A 32 -33.62 -4.67 -22.41
N PRO A 33 -32.52 -5.35 -22.82
CA PRO A 33 -32.59 -6.74 -23.28
C PRO A 33 -33.12 -7.69 -22.18
N GLN A 34 -33.75 -8.80 -22.58
CA GLN A 34 -34.39 -9.72 -21.62
C GLN A 34 -33.35 -10.43 -20.73
N GLU A 35 -32.17 -10.72 -21.29
CA GLU A 35 -31.04 -11.39 -20.64
C GLU A 35 -30.35 -10.55 -19.54
N VAL A 36 -30.69 -9.26 -19.42
CA VAL A 36 -30.15 -8.38 -18.36
C VAL A 36 -30.92 -8.62 -17.07
N ASP A 37 -30.22 -9.08 -16.04
CA ASP A 37 -30.81 -9.39 -14.73
C ASP A 37 -30.86 -8.19 -13.80
N ALA A 38 -29.90 -7.26 -13.92
CA ALA A 38 -29.81 -6.05 -13.11
C ALA A 38 -29.11 -4.92 -13.88
N ILE A 39 -29.30 -3.67 -13.47
CA ILE A 39 -28.63 -2.50 -14.03
C ILE A 39 -27.74 -1.87 -12.98
N ALA A 40 -26.44 -1.71 -13.28
CA ALA A 40 -25.50 -1.05 -12.37
C ALA A 40 -25.25 0.42 -12.73
N VAL A 41 -25.21 1.25 -11.69
CA VAL A 41 -24.98 2.71 -11.76
C VAL A 41 -23.94 3.14 -10.74
N TRP A 42 -23.40 4.35 -10.86
CA TRP A 42 -22.41 4.87 -9.91
C TRP A 42 -23.07 5.80 -8.87
N GLY A 43 -23.23 5.30 -7.65
CA GLY A 43 -23.83 6.04 -6.53
C GLY A 43 -25.13 6.78 -6.89
N HIS A 44 -25.23 8.02 -6.45
CA HIS A 44 -26.28 8.98 -6.81
C HIS A 44 -25.79 10.07 -7.79
N ARG A 45 -24.75 9.80 -8.59
CA ARG A 45 -24.32 10.76 -9.61
C ARG A 45 -25.49 11.12 -10.54
N PRO A 46 -25.55 12.35 -11.08
CA PRO A 46 -26.63 12.75 -12.00
C PRO A 46 -26.79 11.79 -13.19
N SER A 47 -25.70 11.19 -13.66
CA SER A 47 -25.71 10.18 -14.73
C SER A 47 -26.43 8.87 -14.38
N ALA A 48 -26.68 8.59 -13.09
CA ALA A 48 -27.41 7.43 -12.62
C ALA A 48 -28.94 7.59 -12.71
N ALA A 49 -29.47 8.82 -12.72
CA ALA A 49 -30.91 9.07 -12.61
C ALA A 49 -31.72 8.41 -13.73
N LYS A 50 -31.31 8.62 -15.00
CA LYS A 50 -31.99 8.03 -16.17
C LYS A 50 -31.91 6.49 -16.18
N PRO A 51 -30.73 5.85 -16.05
CA PRO A 51 -30.64 4.40 -15.93
C PRO A 51 -31.49 3.80 -14.81
N VAL A 52 -31.57 4.45 -13.64
CA VAL A 52 -32.40 3.99 -12.52
C VAL A 52 -33.88 4.04 -12.87
N ALA A 53 -34.36 5.11 -13.52
CA ALA A 53 -35.75 5.20 -13.97
C ALA A 53 -36.08 4.12 -15.00
N ILE A 54 -35.19 3.86 -15.95
CA ILE A 54 -35.33 2.79 -16.94
C ILE A 54 -35.39 1.41 -16.27
N ALA A 55 -34.50 1.14 -15.31
CA ALA A 55 -34.48 -0.12 -14.56
C ALA A 55 -35.81 -0.35 -13.83
N LYS A 56 -36.34 0.68 -13.14
CA LYS A 56 -37.64 0.61 -12.47
C LYS A 56 -38.79 0.35 -13.44
N ALA A 57 -38.83 1.06 -14.57
CA ALA A 57 -39.86 0.87 -15.59
C ALA A 57 -39.80 -0.53 -16.23
N ALA A 58 -38.61 -1.12 -16.34
CA ALA A 58 -38.39 -2.46 -16.86
C ALA A 58 -38.48 -3.58 -15.79
N GLY A 59 -38.79 -3.24 -14.54
CA GLY A 59 -38.84 -4.21 -13.43
C GLY A 59 -37.49 -4.85 -13.09
N LYS A 60 -36.37 -4.20 -13.40
CA LYS A 60 -35.01 -4.71 -13.17
C LYS A 60 -34.42 -4.13 -11.88
N PRO A 61 -33.78 -4.96 -11.03
CA PRO A 61 -32.98 -4.51 -9.89
C PRO A 61 -31.92 -3.47 -10.27
N VAL A 62 -31.63 -2.56 -9.33
CA VAL A 62 -30.58 -1.55 -9.46
C VAL A 62 -29.45 -1.87 -8.50
N ILE A 63 -28.24 -1.92 -9.04
CA ILE A 63 -27.00 -2.03 -8.27
C ILE A 63 -26.31 -0.67 -8.27
N ARG A 64 -25.94 -0.15 -7.10
CA ARG A 64 -25.12 1.06 -6.97
C ARG A 64 -23.69 0.71 -6.64
N LEU A 65 -22.78 1.18 -7.48
CA LEU A 65 -21.35 1.04 -7.33
C LEU A 65 -20.75 2.31 -6.76
N GLU A 66 -19.70 2.15 -5.98
CA GLU A 66 -18.81 3.20 -5.52
C GLU A 66 -17.40 2.64 -5.31
N ASP A 67 -16.44 3.52 -5.11
CA ASP A 67 -15.09 3.11 -4.70
C ASP A 67 -15.13 2.37 -3.36
N GLY A 68 -14.31 1.33 -3.22
CA GLY A 68 -14.08 0.65 -1.94
C GLY A 68 -13.40 1.57 -0.91
N PHE A 69 -13.52 1.20 0.37
CA PHE A 69 -12.92 1.96 1.46
C PHE A 69 -11.39 1.91 1.50
N VAL A 70 -10.78 0.91 0.84
CA VAL A 70 -9.35 0.83 0.51
C VAL A 70 -9.25 0.74 -1.01
N ARG A 71 -9.00 1.87 -1.68
CA ARG A 71 -9.23 1.99 -3.12
C ARG A 71 -7.97 1.73 -3.94
N SER A 72 -6.90 2.46 -3.68
CA SER A 72 -5.75 2.53 -4.60
C SER A 72 -4.52 3.20 -3.98
N LEU A 73 -3.42 3.28 -4.71
CA LEU A 73 -2.29 4.15 -4.35
C LEU A 73 -2.66 5.62 -4.53
N ASP A 74 -2.87 6.03 -5.77
CA ASP A 74 -3.15 7.43 -6.11
C ASP A 74 -4.66 7.73 -6.10
N LEU A 75 -5.02 9.00 -6.19
CA LEU A 75 -6.38 9.50 -6.21
C LEU A 75 -7.12 9.07 -7.47
N GLY A 76 -8.42 8.82 -7.35
CA GLY A 76 -9.27 8.51 -8.51
C GLY A 76 -9.33 9.65 -9.53
N VAL A 77 -9.21 10.91 -9.07
CA VAL A 77 -9.15 12.09 -9.94
C VAL A 77 -7.86 12.18 -10.76
N ASN A 78 -6.85 11.37 -10.45
CA ASN A 78 -5.60 11.24 -11.22
C ASN A 78 -5.67 10.11 -12.26
N GLY A 79 -6.81 9.40 -12.34
CA GLY A 79 -7.02 8.31 -13.29
C GLY A 79 -6.64 6.92 -12.79
N GLU A 80 -6.19 6.80 -11.54
CA GLU A 80 -5.82 5.53 -10.94
C GLU A 80 -7.05 4.61 -10.81
N PRO A 81 -6.99 3.36 -11.34
CA PRO A 81 -8.10 2.42 -11.26
C PRO A 81 -8.32 1.92 -9.82
N PRO A 82 -9.57 1.56 -9.46
CA PRO A 82 -9.86 1.01 -8.14
C PRO A 82 -9.38 -0.45 -8.02
N LEU A 83 -8.77 -0.80 -6.90
CA LEU A 83 -8.50 -2.17 -6.46
C LEU A 83 -9.67 -2.75 -5.65
N SER A 84 -10.61 -1.89 -5.26
CA SER A 84 -11.81 -2.26 -4.53
C SER A 84 -13.01 -1.45 -4.98
N LEU A 85 -14.16 -2.11 -5.09
CA LEU A 85 -15.47 -1.49 -5.30
C LEU A 85 -16.46 -1.98 -4.24
N VAL A 86 -17.40 -1.12 -3.87
CA VAL A 86 -18.62 -1.54 -3.18
C VAL A 86 -19.70 -1.85 -4.20
N VAL A 87 -20.51 -2.86 -3.90
CA VAL A 87 -21.60 -3.33 -4.78
C VAL A 87 -22.86 -3.41 -3.93
N ASP A 88 -23.72 -2.39 -4.00
CA ASP A 88 -24.93 -2.28 -3.19
C ASP A 88 -26.18 -2.55 -4.03
N ASP A 89 -26.95 -3.58 -3.67
CA ASP A 89 -28.18 -3.99 -4.35
C ASP A 89 -29.46 -3.50 -3.63
N CYS A 90 -29.32 -2.71 -2.57
CA CYS A 90 -30.42 -2.23 -1.74
C CYS A 90 -30.54 -0.70 -1.74
N GLY A 91 -29.41 0.00 -1.70
CA GLY A 91 -29.30 1.45 -1.57
C GLY A 91 -27.88 1.90 -1.92
N ILE A 92 -27.26 2.68 -1.05
CA ILE A 92 -25.81 2.90 -1.04
C ILE A 92 -25.40 3.33 0.38
N TYR A 93 -24.21 2.95 0.83
CA TYR A 93 -23.75 3.14 2.21
C TYR A 93 -23.90 4.57 2.78
N TYR A 94 -23.73 5.60 1.96
CA TYR A 94 -23.80 7.00 2.40
C TYR A 94 -25.22 7.60 2.39
N ASP A 95 -26.23 6.90 1.86
CA ASP A 95 -27.62 7.38 1.84
C ASP A 95 -28.31 7.00 3.16
N ALA A 96 -28.38 7.94 4.08
CA ALA A 96 -28.98 7.74 5.40
C ALA A 96 -30.51 7.64 5.36
N SER A 97 -31.16 8.07 4.28
CA SER A 97 -32.62 8.14 4.18
C SER A 97 -33.31 6.78 4.17
N LYS A 98 -32.59 5.71 3.81
CA LYS A 98 -33.14 4.34 3.75
C LYS A 98 -32.06 3.29 4.06
N PRO A 99 -32.44 2.03 4.30
CA PRO A 99 -31.46 0.95 4.48
C PRO A 99 -30.59 0.73 3.24
N SER A 100 -29.31 0.49 3.46
CA SER A 100 -28.33 0.05 2.44
C SER A 100 -28.00 -1.43 2.63
N ALA A 101 -27.32 -2.05 1.66
CA ALA A 101 -26.83 -3.42 1.82
C ALA A 101 -25.81 -3.48 2.98
N LEU A 102 -24.98 -2.44 3.13
CA LEU A 102 -24.06 -2.33 4.26
C LEU A 102 -24.79 -2.29 5.60
N GLU A 103 -25.86 -1.49 5.73
CA GLU A 103 -26.62 -1.40 6.99
C GLU A 103 -27.17 -2.77 7.42
N LYS A 104 -27.69 -3.55 6.45
CA LYS A 104 -28.14 -4.93 6.69
C LYS A 104 -27.00 -5.87 7.07
N LEU A 105 -25.84 -5.74 6.43
CA LEU A 105 -24.64 -6.54 6.76
C LEU A 105 -24.14 -6.25 8.18
N VAL A 106 -24.21 -5.00 8.64
CA VAL A 106 -23.85 -4.63 10.03
C VAL A 106 -24.85 -5.22 11.03
N GLN A 107 -26.14 -5.27 10.69
CA GLN A 107 -27.18 -5.90 11.51
C GLN A 107 -27.04 -7.42 11.60
N ASP A 108 -26.47 -8.06 10.59
CA ASP A 108 -26.13 -9.49 10.62
C ASP A 108 -24.89 -9.76 11.50
N LYS A 109 -25.13 -9.77 12.82
CA LYS A 109 -24.10 -9.97 13.86
C LYS A 109 -23.39 -11.30 13.71
N ALA A 110 -24.13 -12.38 13.46
CA ALA A 110 -23.57 -13.73 13.34
C ALA A 110 -22.55 -13.80 12.20
N GLY A 111 -22.87 -13.23 11.02
CA GLY A 111 -21.94 -13.16 9.90
C GLY A 111 -20.68 -12.35 10.20
N ASN A 112 -20.79 -11.28 11.01
CA ASN A 112 -19.65 -10.44 11.38
C ASN A 112 -18.78 -11.09 12.47
N THR A 113 -19.39 -11.75 13.46
CA THR A 113 -18.66 -12.48 14.52
C THR A 113 -17.75 -13.57 13.95
N ALA A 114 -18.18 -14.25 12.88
CA ALA A 114 -17.38 -15.26 12.19
C ALA A 114 -16.08 -14.70 11.56
N LEU A 115 -15.98 -13.39 11.38
CA LEU A 115 -14.85 -12.70 10.74
C LEU A 115 -14.04 -11.84 11.74
N ILE A 116 -14.28 -11.97 13.05
CA ILE A 116 -13.69 -11.08 14.06
C ILE A 116 -12.15 -11.12 14.08
N SER A 117 -11.55 -12.30 13.86
CA SER A 117 -10.09 -12.44 13.79
C SER A 117 -9.51 -11.70 12.59
N GLN A 118 -10.15 -11.86 11.42
CA GLN A 118 -9.77 -11.20 10.18
C GLN A 118 -9.95 -9.68 10.30
N ALA A 119 -11.05 -9.24 10.92
CA ALA A 119 -11.31 -7.83 11.16
C ALA A 119 -10.18 -7.21 12.01
N ARG A 120 -9.84 -7.82 13.16
CA ARG A 120 -8.76 -7.33 14.03
C ARG A 120 -7.41 -7.29 13.34
N GLU A 121 -7.06 -8.32 12.57
CA GLU A 121 -5.80 -8.36 11.82
C GLU A 121 -5.73 -7.23 10.77
N ALA A 122 -6.79 -7.05 9.99
CA ALA A 122 -6.85 -6.03 8.96
C ALA A 122 -6.89 -4.61 9.56
N MET A 123 -7.65 -4.39 10.64
CA MET A 123 -7.67 -3.13 11.39
C MET A 123 -6.27 -2.77 11.88
N HIS A 124 -5.59 -3.71 12.55
CA HIS A 124 -4.22 -3.52 13.01
C HIS A 124 -3.27 -3.20 11.84
N THR A 125 -3.40 -3.91 10.73
CA THR A 125 -2.58 -3.70 9.51
C THR A 125 -2.80 -2.31 8.90
N ILE A 126 -4.03 -1.81 8.89
CA ILE A 126 -4.39 -0.48 8.38
C ILE A 126 -3.80 0.62 9.28
N VAL A 127 -4.00 0.53 10.60
CA VAL A 127 -3.55 1.55 11.56
C VAL A 127 -2.03 1.59 11.68
N THR A 128 -1.38 0.42 11.84
CA THR A 128 0.08 0.36 11.99
C THR A 128 0.82 0.55 10.67
N GLY A 129 0.23 0.10 9.56
CA GLY A 129 0.76 0.28 8.21
C GLY A 129 0.48 1.65 7.59
N ASP A 130 -0.26 2.50 8.30
CA ASP A 130 -0.62 3.85 7.88
C ASP A 130 -1.29 3.86 6.49
N LEU A 131 -2.32 3.02 6.37
CA LEU A 131 -3.12 2.82 5.16
C LEU A 131 -4.48 3.52 5.26
N SER A 132 -5.04 3.85 4.09
CA SER A 132 -6.30 4.58 3.96
C SER A 132 -6.98 4.23 2.62
N LYS A 133 -8.00 5.01 2.22
CA LYS A 133 -8.61 4.94 0.89
C LYS A 133 -7.58 5.20 -0.21
N TYR A 134 -6.70 6.17 -0.01
CA TYR A 134 -5.60 6.52 -0.91
C TYR A 134 -4.27 6.47 -0.14
N ASN A 135 -3.22 5.99 -0.79
CA ASN A 135 -2.04 5.46 -0.10
C ASN A 135 -0.72 6.00 -0.64
N LEU A 136 -0.72 7.10 -1.41
CA LEU A 136 0.51 7.81 -1.81
C LEU A 136 1.00 8.84 -0.78
N ALA A 137 0.11 9.40 0.05
CA ALA A 137 0.47 10.50 0.92
C ALA A 137 1.58 10.11 1.92
N PRO A 138 2.61 10.96 2.12
CA PRO A 138 3.64 10.76 3.13
C PRO A 138 3.04 10.77 4.55
N ALA A 139 3.79 10.23 5.51
CA ALA A 139 3.42 10.35 6.91
C ALA A 139 3.50 11.82 7.37
N PHE A 140 2.53 12.25 8.16
CA PHE A 140 2.57 13.52 8.87
C PHE A 140 3.72 13.51 9.88
N VAL A 141 4.41 14.64 9.98
CA VAL A 141 5.49 14.88 10.95
C VAL A 141 5.09 16.09 11.77
N ALA A 142 4.83 15.87 13.06
CA ALA A 142 4.57 16.91 14.03
C ALA A 142 5.86 17.68 14.37
N ASP A 143 5.77 18.99 14.55
CA ASP A 143 6.85 19.79 15.13
C ASP A 143 6.93 19.55 16.66
N GLU A 144 8.14 19.55 17.23
CA GLU A 144 8.36 19.35 18.69
C GLU A 144 7.65 20.41 19.57
N SER A 145 7.25 21.55 18.97
CA SER A 145 6.55 22.66 19.64
C SER A 145 5.03 22.52 19.66
N GLU A 146 4.47 21.48 19.03
CA GLU A 146 3.02 21.29 18.95
C GLU A 146 2.44 20.96 20.33
N ARG A 147 1.37 21.69 20.69
CA ARG A 147 0.73 21.63 22.02
C ARG A 147 0.10 20.25 22.24
N ALA A 148 -0.01 19.86 23.50
CA ALA A 148 -0.53 18.54 23.90
C ALA A 148 -2.03 18.30 23.66
N ASP A 149 -2.82 19.32 23.28
CA ASP A 149 -4.26 19.20 23.05
C ASP A 149 -4.68 19.77 21.68
N ILE A 150 -4.86 18.87 20.71
CA ILE A 150 -5.15 19.18 19.31
C ILE A 150 -6.44 18.48 18.91
N VAL A 151 -7.38 19.25 18.37
CA VAL A 151 -8.66 18.76 17.85
C VAL A 151 -8.66 18.82 16.34
N LEU A 152 -9.04 17.72 15.68
CA LEU A 152 -9.11 17.65 14.23
C LEU A 152 -10.53 17.92 13.74
N VAL A 153 -10.68 18.85 12.80
CA VAL A 153 -11.91 19.12 12.05
C VAL A 153 -11.65 18.76 10.59
N VAL A 154 -12.49 17.89 10.03
CA VAL A 154 -12.26 17.32 8.70
C VAL A 154 -13.12 18.03 7.65
N ASP A 155 -12.46 18.64 6.65
CA ASP A 155 -13.13 19.19 5.47
C ASP A 155 -13.51 18.08 4.47
N GLN A 156 -14.46 18.38 3.58
CA GLN A 156 -14.85 17.52 2.47
C GLN A 156 -14.98 18.32 1.19
N THR A 157 -15.04 17.64 0.04
CA THR A 157 -15.27 18.31 -1.23
C THR A 157 -16.69 18.87 -1.27
N PHE A 158 -16.84 20.10 -1.74
CA PHE A 158 -18.14 20.77 -1.88
C PHE A 158 -19.09 19.94 -2.76
N ASN A 159 -20.36 19.82 -2.34
CA ASN A 159 -21.38 18.96 -2.98
C ASN A 159 -21.02 17.46 -3.07
N ASP A 160 -20.19 16.95 -2.16
CA ASP A 160 -20.03 15.50 -1.99
C ASP A 160 -21.39 14.83 -1.75
N MET A 161 -21.67 13.75 -2.49
CA MET A 161 -22.92 13.00 -2.37
C MET A 161 -23.12 12.42 -0.97
N SER A 162 -22.04 12.09 -0.27
CA SER A 162 -22.11 11.62 1.13
C SER A 162 -22.59 12.70 2.08
N VAL A 163 -22.29 13.98 1.82
CA VAL A 163 -22.83 15.11 2.60
C VAL A 163 -24.31 15.26 2.31
N THR A 164 -24.69 15.38 1.04
CA THR A 164 -26.08 15.60 0.63
C THR A 164 -27.02 14.48 1.08
N TYR A 165 -26.62 13.21 0.89
CA TYR A 165 -27.43 12.05 1.25
C TYR A 165 -27.20 11.55 2.69
N GLY A 166 -26.20 12.11 3.38
CA GLY A 166 -26.02 12.02 4.82
C GLY A 166 -26.74 13.13 5.59
N ASN A 167 -27.74 13.77 4.97
CA ASN A 167 -28.61 14.82 5.53
C ASN A 167 -27.86 16.06 6.03
N ALA A 168 -26.76 16.44 5.37
CA ALA A 168 -25.96 17.60 5.75
C ALA A 168 -25.71 18.54 4.56
N GLY A 169 -25.17 19.73 4.87
CA GLY A 169 -24.76 20.74 3.91
C GLY A 169 -23.82 21.77 4.55
N PRO A 170 -23.67 22.98 3.95
CA PRO A 170 -22.76 24.01 4.46
C PRO A 170 -23.01 24.42 5.91
N HIS A 171 -24.28 24.39 6.35
CA HIS A 171 -24.66 24.72 7.73
C HIS A 171 -24.00 23.78 8.75
N GLU A 172 -23.98 22.48 8.49
CA GLU A 172 -23.37 21.49 9.39
C GLU A 172 -21.85 21.65 9.48
N PHE A 173 -21.18 22.09 8.40
CA PHE A 173 -19.73 22.41 8.46
C PHE A 173 -19.44 23.63 9.35
N ALA A 174 -20.27 24.67 9.26
CA ALA A 174 -20.15 25.84 10.12
C ALA A 174 -20.40 25.48 11.60
N ALA A 175 -21.50 24.77 11.87
CA ALA A 175 -21.86 24.31 13.22
C ALA A 175 -20.80 23.38 13.81
N MET A 176 -20.21 22.49 12.99
CA MET A 176 -19.13 21.59 13.41
C MET A 176 -17.89 22.36 13.88
N LEU A 177 -17.46 23.36 13.10
CA LEU A 177 -16.28 24.17 13.45
C LEU A 177 -16.54 25.02 14.70
N GLU A 178 -17.73 25.62 14.80
CA GLU A 178 -18.13 26.40 15.98
C GLU A 178 -18.15 25.53 17.25
N ALA A 179 -18.78 24.35 17.18
CA ALA A 179 -18.83 23.40 18.29
C ALA A 179 -17.44 22.94 18.70
N ALA A 180 -16.58 22.56 17.75
CA ALA A 180 -15.21 22.15 18.03
C ALA A 180 -14.42 23.25 18.77
N MET A 181 -14.62 24.52 18.39
CA MET A 181 -13.97 25.67 19.03
C MET A 181 -14.54 26.00 20.42
N ALA A 182 -15.85 25.81 20.63
CA ALA A 182 -16.54 26.12 21.87
C ALA A 182 -16.34 25.04 22.95
N GLU A 183 -16.40 23.77 22.54
CA GLU A 183 -16.20 22.60 23.41
C GLU A 183 -14.74 22.46 23.86
N ASN A 184 -13.81 23.01 23.06
CA ASN A 184 -12.36 22.90 23.29
C ASN A 184 -11.70 24.30 23.32
N PRO A 185 -11.97 25.11 24.35
CA PRO A 185 -11.57 26.52 24.39
C PRO A 185 -10.05 26.73 24.42
N GLN A 186 -9.29 25.74 24.92
CA GLN A 186 -7.82 25.80 25.05
C GLN A 186 -7.07 25.02 23.97
N ALA A 187 -7.75 24.14 23.23
CA ALA A 187 -7.13 23.31 22.22
C ALA A 187 -6.78 24.10 20.96
N GLU A 188 -5.79 23.58 20.23
CA GLU A 188 -5.55 23.98 18.84
C GLU A 188 -6.50 23.22 17.92
N ILE A 189 -7.14 23.92 17.00
CA ILE A 189 -8.08 23.34 16.04
C ILE A 189 -7.38 23.20 14.70
N TRP A 190 -7.18 21.95 14.28
CA TRP A 190 -6.62 21.63 12.97
C TRP A 190 -7.74 21.37 11.99
N VAL A 191 -7.81 22.16 10.92
CA VAL A 191 -8.75 21.93 9.83
C VAL A 191 -8.02 21.22 8.70
N LYS A 192 -8.34 19.94 8.48
CA LYS A 192 -7.71 19.13 7.43
C LYS A 192 -8.43 19.32 6.10
N VAL A 193 -7.72 19.90 5.13
CA VAL A 193 -8.23 20.07 3.76
C VAL A 193 -8.24 18.72 3.02
N HIS A 194 -9.30 18.46 2.24
CA HIS A 194 -9.43 17.23 1.47
C HIS A 194 -8.37 17.16 0.33
N PRO A 195 -7.75 16.00 0.05
CA PRO A 195 -6.71 15.87 -0.99
C PRO A 195 -7.14 16.33 -2.40
N ASP A 196 -8.35 16.01 -2.85
CA ASP A 196 -8.87 16.52 -4.15
C ASP A 196 -8.89 18.07 -4.24
N VAL A 197 -9.00 18.77 -3.11
CA VAL A 197 -8.98 20.24 -3.04
C VAL A 197 -7.53 20.74 -3.12
N LEU A 198 -6.60 20.04 -2.49
CA LEU A 198 -5.15 20.33 -2.57
C LEU A 198 -4.62 20.18 -4.00
N GLU A 199 -5.15 19.23 -4.76
CA GLU A 199 -4.86 19.04 -6.19
C GLU A 199 -5.47 20.14 -7.08
N GLY A 200 -6.23 21.09 -6.52
CA GLY A 200 -6.89 22.16 -7.26
C GLY A 200 -8.05 21.72 -8.16
N LYS A 201 -8.50 20.46 -8.02
CA LYS A 201 -9.56 19.87 -8.87
C LYS A 201 -10.97 20.09 -8.33
N LYS A 202 -11.09 20.45 -7.06
CA LYS A 202 -12.37 20.71 -6.36
C LYS A 202 -12.19 21.82 -5.33
N THR A 203 -13.31 22.31 -4.81
CA THR A 203 -13.39 23.27 -3.70
C THR A 203 -13.85 22.57 -2.43
N GLY A 204 -13.37 22.98 -1.26
CA GLY A 204 -13.80 22.47 0.06
C GLY A 204 -14.94 23.30 0.67
N TYR A 205 -15.53 22.85 1.78
CA TYR A 205 -16.54 23.66 2.51
C TYR A 205 -15.88 24.77 3.34
N PHE A 206 -14.63 24.60 3.75
CA PHE A 206 -13.85 25.62 4.45
C PHE A 206 -12.99 26.48 3.52
N ALA A 207 -13.38 26.64 2.25
CA ALA A 207 -12.60 27.40 1.26
C ALA A 207 -12.38 28.87 1.65
N ASP A 208 -13.35 29.49 2.32
CA ASP A 208 -13.27 30.89 2.77
C ASP A 208 -12.72 31.01 4.21
N LEU A 209 -12.39 29.90 4.87
CA LEU A 209 -11.89 29.90 6.23
C LEU A 209 -10.47 30.48 6.28
N ARG A 210 -10.28 31.52 7.08
CA ARG A 210 -8.96 32.09 7.36
C ARG A 210 -8.37 31.43 8.60
N ALA A 211 -7.08 31.09 8.52
CA ALA A 211 -6.33 30.67 9.69
C ALA A 211 -6.38 31.78 10.76
N THR A 212 -6.54 31.37 12.01
CA THR A 212 -6.54 32.27 13.18
C THR A 212 -5.53 31.76 14.19
N GLN A 213 -5.36 32.44 15.32
CA GLN A 213 -4.41 32.04 16.35
C GLN A 213 -4.66 30.61 16.89
N ARG A 214 -5.90 30.13 16.89
CA ARG A 214 -6.26 28.76 17.34
C ARG A 214 -6.63 27.81 16.21
N VAL A 215 -6.84 28.32 14.99
CA VAL A 215 -7.29 27.51 13.85
C VAL A 215 -6.15 27.42 12.84
N ARG A 216 -5.52 26.24 12.77
CA ARG A 216 -4.47 25.90 11.80
C ARG A 216 -5.09 25.13 10.64
N LEU A 217 -4.81 25.56 9.42
CA LEU A 217 -5.21 24.85 8.21
C LEU A 217 -4.12 23.84 7.82
N ILE A 218 -4.43 22.54 7.86
CA ILE A 218 -3.53 21.48 7.39
C ILE A 218 -3.77 21.29 5.89
N ALA A 219 -3.12 22.16 5.11
CA ALA A 219 -3.18 22.18 3.64
C ALA A 219 -2.11 21.28 2.99
N GLU A 220 -1.68 20.23 3.69
CA GLU A 220 -0.68 19.27 3.22
C GLU A 220 -1.34 17.93 2.93
N ASN A 221 -0.83 17.22 1.92
CA ASN A 221 -1.25 15.87 1.63
C ASN A 221 -0.47 14.90 2.52
N VAL A 222 -1.12 14.43 3.59
CA VAL A 222 -0.53 13.49 4.57
C VAL A 222 -1.46 12.33 4.81
N SER A 223 -0.89 11.18 5.16
CA SER A 223 -1.65 9.97 5.43
C SER A 223 -2.51 10.12 6.70
N PRO A 224 -3.76 9.62 6.70
CA PRO A 224 -4.65 9.85 7.83
C PRO A 224 -4.20 9.27 9.16
N GLN A 225 -3.73 8.03 9.17
CA GLN A 225 -3.40 7.34 10.42
C GLN A 225 -2.20 7.98 11.12
N SER A 226 -1.22 8.49 10.36
CA SER A 226 -0.11 9.26 10.93
C SER A 226 -0.59 10.57 11.57
N LEU A 227 -1.46 11.34 10.91
CA LEU A 227 -2.02 12.59 11.46
C LEU A 227 -2.86 12.31 12.71
N LEU A 228 -3.71 11.28 12.68
CA LEU A 228 -4.60 10.91 13.77
C LEU A 228 -3.85 10.58 15.07
N ARG A 229 -2.59 10.15 15.01
CA ARG A 229 -1.77 9.89 16.22
C ARG A 229 -1.56 11.14 17.07
N HIS A 230 -1.61 12.32 16.46
CA HIS A 230 -1.31 13.60 17.10
C HIS A 230 -2.53 14.35 17.64
N VAL A 231 -3.74 13.84 17.42
CA VAL A 231 -4.98 14.55 17.79
C VAL A 231 -5.72 13.83 18.92
N SER A 232 -6.40 14.59 19.79
CA SER A 232 -7.17 14.06 20.93
C SER A 232 -8.56 13.57 20.52
N GLN A 233 -9.19 14.22 19.55
CA GLN A 233 -10.54 13.89 19.06
C GLN A 233 -10.76 14.44 17.63
N VAL A 234 -11.80 13.95 16.97
CA VAL A 234 -12.08 14.26 15.56
C VAL A 234 -13.55 14.65 15.36
N TYR A 235 -13.77 15.78 14.68
CA TYR A 235 -15.07 16.27 14.25
C TYR A 235 -15.22 16.08 12.75
N VAL A 236 -16.33 15.47 12.34
CA VAL A 236 -16.64 15.17 10.94
C VAL A 236 -18.10 15.47 10.62
N VAL A 237 -18.37 15.78 9.36
CA VAL A 237 -19.75 15.77 8.84
C VAL A 237 -20.11 14.35 8.38
N THR A 238 -19.53 13.88 7.27
CA THR A 238 -19.81 12.52 6.74
C THR A 238 -18.56 11.81 6.20
N SER A 239 -17.38 12.41 6.38
CA SER A 239 -16.13 11.93 5.78
C SER A 239 -15.76 10.51 6.23
N GLN A 240 -15.18 9.70 5.34
CA GLN A 240 -14.61 8.40 5.69
C GLN A 240 -13.54 8.51 6.80
N TYR A 241 -12.91 9.67 6.90
CA TYR A 241 -11.91 10.00 7.93
C TYR A 241 -12.42 9.76 9.35
N GLY A 242 -13.73 9.94 9.61
CA GLY A 242 -14.31 9.65 10.92
C GLY A 242 -14.27 8.16 11.25
N PHE A 243 -14.50 7.27 10.29
CA PHE A 243 -14.31 5.84 10.53
C PHE A 243 -12.84 5.49 10.74
N GLU A 244 -11.94 6.12 9.97
CA GLU A 244 -10.49 5.94 10.15
C GLU A 244 -10.00 6.41 11.53
N ALA A 245 -10.63 7.44 12.10
CA ALA A 245 -10.40 7.92 13.46
C ALA A 245 -10.90 6.93 14.52
N LEU A 246 -12.07 6.29 14.30
CA LEU A 246 -12.53 5.19 15.17
C LEU A 246 -11.53 4.02 15.16
N LEU A 247 -10.98 3.66 14.00
CA LEU A 247 -9.93 2.64 13.90
C LEU A 247 -8.66 3.03 14.68
N ALA A 248 -8.31 4.31 14.68
CA ALA A 248 -7.20 4.87 15.47
C ALA A 248 -7.52 5.01 16.97
N GLY A 249 -8.70 4.60 17.42
CA GLY A 249 -9.14 4.68 18.81
C GLY A 249 -9.45 6.11 19.28
N LYS A 250 -9.80 7.02 18.35
CA LYS A 250 -10.12 8.41 18.68
C LYS A 250 -11.63 8.59 18.90
N PRO A 251 -12.04 9.46 19.85
CA PRO A 251 -13.42 9.94 19.92
C PRO A 251 -13.78 10.67 18.62
N VAL A 252 -15.00 10.41 18.12
CA VAL A 252 -15.49 10.98 16.85
C VAL A 252 -16.87 11.59 17.05
N THR A 253 -16.99 12.88 16.70
CA THR A 253 -18.24 13.64 16.73
C THR A 253 -18.76 13.84 15.31
N CYS A 254 -19.99 13.41 15.04
CA CYS A 254 -20.61 13.44 13.72
C CYS A 254 -21.72 14.50 13.62
N PHE A 255 -21.60 15.42 12.66
CA PHE A 255 -22.61 16.45 12.37
C PHE A 255 -23.55 16.07 11.21
N GLY A 256 -23.15 15.12 10.37
CA GLY A 256 -24.04 14.46 9.41
C GLY A 256 -24.37 13.03 9.83
N GLN A 257 -24.87 12.24 8.89
CA GLN A 257 -25.28 10.84 9.11
C GLN A 257 -24.50 9.85 8.23
N PRO A 258 -23.17 9.71 8.40
CA PRO A 258 -22.38 8.76 7.64
C PRO A 258 -22.77 7.30 7.97
N TRP A 259 -22.25 6.37 7.18
CA TRP A 259 -22.55 4.93 7.31
C TRP A 259 -22.20 4.33 8.68
N TYR A 260 -21.22 4.92 9.38
CA TYR A 260 -20.71 4.48 10.68
C TYR A 260 -21.32 5.22 11.88
N ALA A 261 -22.15 6.24 11.66
CA ALA A 261 -22.88 6.94 12.74
C ALA A 261 -24.12 6.14 13.18
N GLY A 262 -24.71 6.43 14.34
CA GLY A 262 -25.95 5.82 14.80
C GLY A 262 -25.86 4.35 15.20
N TRP A 263 -24.65 3.86 15.48
CA TRP A 263 -24.39 2.50 15.99
C TRP A 263 -23.91 2.48 17.45
N GLY A 264 -23.83 3.66 18.10
CA GLY A 264 -23.36 3.82 19.48
C GLY A 264 -21.85 3.94 19.64
N LEU A 265 -21.11 4.22 18.56
CA LEU A 265 -19.64 4.40 18.58
C LEU A 265 -19.19 5.86 18.41
N THR A 266 -20.11 6.75 18.08
CA THR A 266 -19.87 8.16 17.75
C THR A 266 -20.77 9.06 18.58
N ASP A 267 -20.33 10.30 18.78
CA ASP A 267 -21.16 11.37 19.32
C ASP A 267 -21.96 12.03 18.17
N ASP A 268 -23.22 11.61 17.99
CA ASP A 268 -24.04 11.98 16.83
C ASP A 268 -24.91 13.22 17.08
N ARG A 269 -24.51 14.36 16.49
CA ARG A 269 -25.11 15.69 16.71
C ARG A 269 -26.24 16.04 15.75
N HIS A 270 -26.41 15.29 14.66
CA HIS A 270 -27.47 15.56 13.69
C HIS A 270 -28.87 15.44 14.34
N PRO A 271 -29.84 16.34 14.10
CA PRO A 271 -31.16 16.30 14.75
C PRO A 271 -31.95 15.00 14.58
N GLN A 272 -31.69 14.26 13.50
CA GLN A 272 -32.32 12.95 13.23
C GLN A 272 -31.47 11.75 13.69
N SER A 273 -30.42 11.95 14.50
CA SER A 273 -29.53 10.88 14.97
C SER A 273 -30.28 9.82 15.78
N ALA A 274 -31.24 10.21 16.62
CA ALA A 274 -32.07 9.28 17.39
C ALA A 274 -32.91 8.36 16.50
N LEU A 275 -33.52 8.91 15.43
CA LEU A 275 -34.31 8.12 14.47
C LEU A 275 -33.43 7.12 13.71
N LEU A 276 -32.24 7.57 13.28
CA LEU A 276 -31.28 6.72 12.61
C LEU A 276 -30.78 5.59 13.52
N SER A 277 -30.48 5.92 14.77
CA SER A 277 -30.00 4.95 15.78
C SER A 277 -31.08 3.92 16.11
N ALA A 278 -32.34 4.33 16.20
CA ALA A 278 -33.46 3.40 16.40
C ALA A 278 -33.59 2.38 15.25
N ARG A 279 -33.28 2.79 14.01
CA ARG A 279 -33.28 1.90 12.83
C ARG A 279 -32.06 0.98 12.80
N ARG A 280 -30.88 1.51 13.12
CA ARG A 280 -29.60 0.79 13.04
C ARG A 280 -29.40 -0.17 14.21
N GLY A 281 -29.72 0.26 15.44
CA GLY A 281 -29.41 -0.46 16.66
C GLY A 281 -27.99 -0.14 17.15
N SER A 282 -27.24 -1.16 17.57
CA SER A 282 -25.85 -1.01 18.01
C SER A 282 -24.91 -1.96 17.28
N ALA A 283 -23.63 -1.60 17.18
CA ALA A 283 -22.59 -2.46 16.65
C ALA A 283 -21.25 -2.19 17.32
N THR A 284 -20.41 -3.22 17.47
CA THR A 284 -19.01 -2.99 17.85
C THR A 284 -18.20 -2.47 16.66
N LEU A 285 -17.03 -1.90 16.94
CA LEU A 285 -16.13 -1.42 15.89
C LEU A 285 -15.70 -2.55 14.95
N GLU A 286 -15.40 -3.74 15.48
CA GLU A 286 -15.01 -4.87 14.66
C GLU A 286 -16.17 -5.42 13.82
N GLU A 287 -17.41 -5.35 14.31
CA GLU A 287 -18.59 -5.72 13.52
C GLU A 287 -18.80 -4.75 12.34
N LEU A 288 -18.68 -3.44 12.59
CA LEU A 288 -18.73 -2.43 11.52
C LEU A 288 -17.62 -2.66 10.50
N PHE A 289 -16.40 -2.92 10.97
CA PHE A 289 -15.26 -3.19 10.09
C PHE A 289 -15.48 -4.45 9.26
N ALA A 290 -15.89 -5.56 9.88
CA ALA A 290 -16.15 -6.82 9.18
C ALA A 290 -17.21 -6.64 8.08
N ALA A 291 -18.33 -5.99 8.40
CA ALA A 291 -19.38 -5.71 7.43
C ALA A 291 -18.87 -4.83 6.27
N ALA A 292 -18.20 -3.71 6.58
CA ALA A 292 -17.80 -2.71 5.60
C ALA A 292 -16.60 -3.14 4.73
N TYR A 293 -15.54 -3.65 5.34
CA TYR A 293 -14.26 -3.92 4.69
C TYR A 293 -14.09 -5.38 4.25
N LEU A 294 -14.81 -6.35 4.83
CA LEU A 294 -14.63 -7.76 4.48
C LEU A 294 -15.80 -8.34 3.67
N ARG A 295 -17.01 -7.80 3.84
CA ARG A 295 -18.24 -8.34 3.22
C ARG A 295 -18.81 -7.44 2.14
N TYR A 296 -18.84 -6.13 2.39
CA TYR A 296 -19.47 -5.16 1.50
C TYR A 296 -18.54 -4.69 0.37
N CYS A 297 -17.26 -4.46 0.67
CA CYS A 297 -16.24 -4.22 -0.34
C CYS A 297 -15.83 -5.53 -1.04
N ARG A 298 -15.59 -5.45 -2.34
CA ARG A 298 -15.00 -6.51 -3.16
C ARG A 298 -13.63 -6.07 -3.64
N TYR A 299 -12.69 -7.02 -3.78
CA TYR A 299 -11.29 -6.74 -4.06
C TYR A 299 -10.80 -7.53 -5.28
N ILE A 300 -9.85 -6.95 -5.99
CA ILE A 300 -9.07 -7.65 -7.01
C ILE A 300 -7.59 -7.65 -6.62
N ASP A 301 -6.88 -8.69 -7.04
CA ASP A 301 -5.44 -8.77 -6.87
C ASP A 301 -4.77 -7.70 -7.76
N PRO A 302 -3.95 -6.79 -7.20
CA PRO A 302 -3.38 -5.68 -7.97
C PRO A 302 -2.42 -6.07 -9.10
N GLN A 303 -1.95 -7.33 -9.10
CA GLN A 303 -0.99 -7.84 -10.06
C GLN A 303 -1.65 -8.69 -11.15
N THR A 304 -2.68 -9.46 -10.80
CA THR A 304 -3.34 -10.39 -11.74
C THR A 304 -4.71 -9.91 -12.22
N GLY A 305 -5.35 -8.99 -11.49
CA GLY A 305 -6.71 -8.55 -11.76
C GLY A 305 -7.79 -9.60 -11.45
N GLU A 306 -7.42 -10.72 -10.86
CA GLU A 306 -8.35 -11.76 -10.41
C GLU A 306 -9.05 -11.37 -9.11
N VAL A 307 -10.19 -12.02 -8.81
CA VAL A 307 -10.91 -11.81 -7.56
C VAL A 307 -10.00 -12.14 -6.38
N SER A 308 -9.97 -11.24 -5.40
CA SER A 308 -9.07 -11.34 -4.24
C SER A 308 -9.75 -10.83 -2.98
N ASP A 309 -8.97 -10.66 -1.92
CA ASP A 309 -9.42 -10.20 -0.61
C ASP A 309 -8.69 -8.92 -0.18
N LEU A 310 -9.16 -8.36 0.94
CA LEU A 310 -8.57 -7.17 1.54
C LEU A 310 -7.08 -7.39 1.90
N PHE A 311 -6.69 -8.56 2.40
CA PHE A 311 -5.34 -8.81 2.89
C PHE A 311 -4.31 -8.74 1.76
N THR A 312 -4.62 -9.30 0.59
CA THR A 312 -3.76 -9.19 -0.60
C THR A 312 -3.59 -7.72 -1.01
N VAL A 313 -4.67 -6.94 -1.02
CA VAL A 313 -4.61 -5.50 -1.36
C VAL A 313 -3.80 -4.71 -0.31
N LEU A 314 -4.03 -4.95 0.99
CA LEU A 314 -3.25 -4.31 2.06
C LEU A 314 -1.77 -4.66 1.97
N GLN A 315 -1.44 -5.93 1.74
CA GLN A 315 -0.05 -6.38 1.57
C GLN A 315 0.63 -5.67 0.41
N TRP A 316 -0.04 -5.57 -0.74
CA TRP A 316 0.47 -4.87 -1.90
C TRP A 316 0.67 -3.38 -1.61
N LEU A 317 -0.33 -2.69 -1.05
CA LEU A 317 -0.24 -1.26 -0.72
C LEU A 317 0.90 -0.96 0.26
N GLN A 318 1.11 -1.78 1.30
CA GLN A 318 2.24 -1.62 2.22
C GLN A 318 3.59 -1.79 1.54
N LEU A 319 3.70 -2.72 0.58
CA LEU A 319 4.93 -2.92 -0.18
C LEU A 319 5.24 -1.67 -1.02
N GLN A 320 4.23 -1.14 -1.72
CA GLN A 320 4.37 0.04 -2.55
C GLN A 320 4.70 1.29 -1.72
N ARG A 321 4.03 1.51 -0.57
CA ARG A 321 4.36 2.61 0.37
C ARG A 321 5.81 2.53 0.85
N ARG A 322 6.26 1.34 1.29
CA ARG A 322 7.66 1.14 1.69
C ARG A 322 8.63 1.41 0.54
N HIS A 323 8.29 0.97 -0.67
CA HIS A 323 9.13 1.20 -1.85
C HIS A 323 9.31 2.70 -2.14
N LEU A 324 8.22 3.49 -2.05
CA LEU A 324 8.21 4.94 -2.21
C LEU A 324 9.07 5.62 -1.14
N GLN A 325 8.78 5.35 0.15
CA GLN A 325 9.46 5.96 1.29
C GLN A 325 10.97 5.69 1.30
N GLN A 326 11.39 4.48 0.93
CA GLN A 326 12.80 4.12 0.90
C GLN A 326 13.61 4.88 -0.16
N ARG A 327 12.95 5.46 -1.17
CA ARG A 327 13.53 6.09 -2.37
C ARG A 327 13.14 7.56 -2.52
N ASP A 328 12.66 8.17 -1.44
CA ASP A 328 12.17 9.53 -1.49
C ASP A 328 13.26 10.57 -1.78
N GLY A 329 12.85 11.76 -2.24
CA GLY A 329 13.71 12.89 -2.55
C GLY A 329 14.34 12.82 -3.94
N TYR A 330 15.55 13.38 -4.09
CA TYR A 330 16.26 13.39 -5.36
C TYR A 330 17.45 12.42 -5.34
N LEU A 331 17.30 11.27 -5.99
CA LEU A 331 18.34 10.26 -6.11
C LEU A 331 19.29 10.58 -7.27
N TRP A 332 20.59 10.59 -6.99
CA TRP A 332 21.63 10.75 -7.99
C TRP A 332 22.45 9.46 -8.11
N ALA A 333 22.43 8.83 -9.28
CA ALA A 333 23.11 7.57 -9.58
C ALA A 333 24.20 7.74 -10.66
N PRO A 334 25.37 8.31 -10.32
CA PRO A 334 26.40 8.62 -11.31
C PRO A 334 27.20 7.41 -11.78
N GLY A 335 27.78 7.51 -12.99
CA GLY A 335 28.77 6.57 -13.49
C GLY A 335 28.21 5.23 -14.01
N LEU A 336 26.89 5.11 -14.12
CA LEU A 336 26.24 3.98 -14.76
C LEU A 336 26.26 4.12 -16.29
N THR A 337 26.45 3.00 -16.99
CA THR A 337 26.31 2.95 -18.46
C THR A 337 24.85 3.17 -18.85
N LEU A 338 24.58 3.61 -20.09
CA LEU A 338 23.20 3.82 -20.57
C LEU A 338 22.31 2.59 -20.40
N TRP A 339 22.85 1.41 -20.70
CA TRP A 339 22.16 0.14 -20.50
C TRP A 339 21.84 -0.12 -19.02
N LYS A 340 22.81 0.04 -18.11
CA LYS A 340 22.56 -0.11 -16.67
C LYS A 340 21.52 0.90 -16.17
N SER A 341 21.63 2.16 -16.60
CA SER A 341 20.67 3.20 -16.23
C SER A 341 19.24 2.86 -16.66
N ALA A 342 19.06 2.30 -17.87
CA ALA A 342 17.74 1.87 -18.35
C ALA A 342 17.15 0.73 -17.50
N ILE A 343 17.97 -0.26 -17.13
CA ILE A 343 17.54 -1.43 -16.35
C ILE A 343 17.28 -1.10 -14.89
N LEU A 344 18.03 -0.16 -14.32
CA LEU A 344 17.94 0.19 -12.91
C LEU A 344 16.87 1.26 -12.64
N LYS A 345 16.44 1.99 -13.69
CA LYS A 345 15.41 3.02 -13.58
C LYS A 345 14.12 2.51 -12.91
N PRO A 346 13.53 1.34 -13.27
CA PRO A 346 12.32 0.83 -12.59
C PRO A 346 12.52 0.54 -11.10
N PHE A 347 13.74 0.25 -10.66
CA PHE A 347 14.07 -0.04 -9.26
C PHE A 347 14.34 1.22 -8.43
N LEU A 348 14.62 2.36 -9.06
CA LEU A 348 14.99 3.60 -8.36
C LEU A 348 13.94 4.70 -8.54
N GLN A 349 13.32 4.79 -9.72
CA GLN A 349 12.30 5.78 -10.01
C GLN A 349 10.99 5.38 -9.34
N THR A 350 10.35 6.37 -8.74
CA THR A 350 9.01 6.25 -8.16
C THR A 350 8.15 7.42 -8.62
N ALA A 351 6.86 7.43 -8.25
CA ALA A 351 5.97 8.54 -8.59
C ALA A 351 6.32 9.85 -7.85
N THR A 352 6.98 9.76 -6.70
CA THR A 352 7.21 10.91 -5.80
C THR A 352 8.65 11.43 -5.84
N ASN A 353 9.59 10.66 -6.39
CA ASN A 353 11.01 11.02 -6.37
C ASN A 353 11.52 11.58 -7.70
N ARG A 354 12.69 12.19 -7.64
CA ARG A 354 13.48 12.57 -8.82
C ARG A 354 14.67 11.62 -8.94
N LEU A 355 15.04 11.27 -10.17
CA LEU A 355 16.18 10.39 -10.44
C LEU A 355 17.07 11.00 -11.52
N SER A 356 18.37 11.03 -11.28
CA SER A 356 19.37 11.47 -12.26
C SER A 356 20.50 10.48 -12.36
N PHE A 357 20.77 10.03 -13.60
CA PHE A 357 21.93 9.20 -13.94
C PHE A 357 23.11 10.02 -14.49
N SER A 358 22.98 11.35 -14.50
CA SER A 358 24.01 12.24 -15.03
C SER A 358 25.30 12.15 -14.24
N ARG A 359 26.45 12.30 -14.92
CA ARG A 359 27.77 12.30 -14.26
C ARG A 359 27.95 13.45 -13.27
N ARG A 360 27.22 14.54 -13.47
CA ARG A 360 27.18 15.71 -12.57
C ARG A 360 25.74 15.94 -12.13
N CYS A 361 25.57 16.36 -10.89
CA CYS A 361 24.28 16.74 -10.34
C CYS A 361 24.44 17.97 -9.45
N THR A 362 23.55 18.96 -9.61
CA THR A 362 23.61 20.24 -8.88
C THR A 362 23.08 20.10 -7.46
N ALA A 363 21.96 19.40 -7.28
CA ALA A 363 21.34 19.10 -6.00
C ALA A 363 20.89 17.63 -5.99
N ALA A 364 21.00 16.96 -4.86
CA ALA A 364 20.47 15.60 -4.66
C ALA A 364 20.22 15.40 -3.15
N SER A 365 19.40 14.41 -2.81
CA SER A 365 19.18 13.96 -1.44
C SER A 365 20.07 12.76 -1.08
N ALA A 366 20.47 11.96 -2.06
CA ALA A 366 21.38 10.82 -1.88
C ALA A 366 22.17 10.50 -3.15
N CYS A 367 23.36 9.92 -2.97
CA CYS A 367 24.20 9.40 -4.04
C CYS A 367 24.11 7.86 -4.04
N VAL A 368 23.56 7.29 -5.11
CA VAL A 368 23.37 5.84 -5.28
C VAL A 368 24.49 5.29 -6.18
N VAL A 369 25.22 4.30 -5.70
CA VAL A 369 26.40 3.74 -6.39
C VAL A 369 26.31 2.23 -6.50
N TRP A 370 26.97 1.64 -7.51
CA TRP A 370 27.03 0.18 -7.66
C TRP A 370 28.20 -0.42 -6.88
N GLY A 371 27.90 -1.23 -5.86
CA GLY A 371 28.87 -1.95 -5.04
C GLY A 371 29.95 -1.07 -4.39
N VAL A 372 30.98 -1.72 -3.84
CA VAL A 372 32.12 -1.04 -3.18
C VAL A 372 32.97 -0.22 -4.16
N LYS A 373 33.12 -0.68 -5.42
CA LYS A 373 33.89 0.04 -6.44
C LYS A 373 33.26 1.39 -6.77
N GLY A 374 31.94 1.42 -6.98
CA GLY A 374 31.22 2.67 -7.22
C GLY A 374 31.28 3.60 -6.02
N GLU A 375 31.21 3.05 -4.81
CA GLU A 375 31.40 3.84 -3.59
C GLU A 375 32.78 4.50 -3.54
N GLN A 376 33.86 3.76 -3.74
CA GLN A 376 35.22 4.31 -3.73
C GLN A 376 35.38 5.43 -4.76
N GLN A 377 34.83 5.24 -5.97
CA GLN A 377 34.89 6.21 -7.05
C GLN A 377 34.19 7.53 -6.72
N TRP A 378 33.03 7.47 -6.07
CA TRP A 378 32.17 8.65 -5.86
C TRP A 378 32.19 9.18 -4.43
N ARG A 379 32.94 8.55 -3.51
CA ARG A 379 33.01 8.94 -2.09
C ARG A 379 33.39 10.39 -1.88
N ALA A 380 34.50 10.83 -2.49
CA ALA A 380 34.99 12.19 -2.33
C ALA A 380 33.96 13.23 -2.80
N GLU A 381 33.28 12.95 -3.90
CA GLU A 381 32.28 13.84 -4.48
C GLU A 381 30.99 13.89 -3.65
N ALA A 382 30.53 12.73 -3.15
CA ALA A 382 29.38 12.66 -2.25
C ALA A 382 29.66 13.38 -0.93
N GLN A 383 30.85 13.21 -0.35
CA GLN A 383 31.29 13.92 0.86
C GLN A 383 31.35 15.43 0.65
N ARG A 384 31.91 15.89 -0.48
CA ARG A 384 31.97 17.31 -0.85
C ARG A 384 30.58 17.96 -0.95
N LYS A 385 29.56 17.17 -1.29
CA LYS A 385 28.16 17.60 -1.41
C LYS A 385 27.31 17.27 -0.17
N SER A 386 27.92 16.72 0.88
CA SER A 386 27.22 16.23 2.08
C SER A 386 26.07 15.26 1.78
N LEU A 387 26.25 14.41 0.76
CA LEU A 387 25.24 13.42 0.35
C LEU A 387 25.48 12.07 1.05
N PRO A 388 24.45 11.44 1.61
CA PRO A 388 24.55 10.05 2.03
C PRO A 388 24.79 9.16 0.81
N LEU A 389 25.66 8.15 0.96
CA LEU A 389 25.94 7.14 -0.06
C LEU A 389 25.06 5.91 0.14
N TRP A 390 24.35 5.49 -0.89
CA TRP A 390 23.60 4.24 -0.90
C TRP A 390 24.24 3.28 -1.91
N ARG A 391 24.41 2.02 -1.53
CA ARG A 391 25.09 1.00 -2.33
C ARG A 391 24.05 0.05 -2.89
N MET A 392 24.05 -0.10 -4.20
CA MET A 392 23.16 -0.99 -4.92
C MET A 392 23.94 -2.18 -5.46
N GLU A 393 23.31 -3.35 -5.46
CA GLU A 393 23.88 -4.59 -5.97
C GLU A 393 22.77 -5.58 -6.36
N ASP A 394 23.16 -6.66 -7.05
CA ASP A 394 22.27 -7.78 -7.33
C ASP A 394 21.67 -8.38 -6.05
N GLY A 395 20.36 -8.64 -6.10
CA GLY A 395 19.64 -9.37 -5.06
C GLY A 395 19.90 -10.87 -5.08
N PHE A 396 19.34 -11.56 -4.08
CA PHE A 396 19.52 -13.00 -3.87
C PHE A 396 18.76 -13.86 -4.90
N LEU A 397 17.74 -13.30 -5.55
CA LEU A 397 17.07 -13.88 -6.72
C LEU A 397 17.27 -12.94 -7.91
N ARG A 398 18.10 -13.35 -8.87
CA ARG A 398 18.59 -12.41 -9.89
C ARG A 398 17.94 -12.62 -11.24
N SER A 399 18.10 -13.78 -11.87
CA SER A 399 17.68 -13.97 -13.27
C SER A 399 17.60 -15.46 -13.63
N SER A 400 16.96 -15.77 -14.77
CA SER A 400 17.13 -17.06 -15.44
C SER A 400 18.28 -16.95 -16.46
N GLY A 401 19.50 -17.17 -15.99
CA GLY A 401 20.77 -16.92 -16.71
C GLY A 401 21.68 -15.92 -16.00
N LEU A 402 22.85 -15.63 -16.58
CA LEU A 402 23.89 -14.81 -15.94
C LEU A 402 23.77 -13.31 -16.26
N GLY A 403 24.35 -12.50 -15.38
CA GLY A 403 24.45 -11.05 -15.57
C GLY A 403 25.46 -10.62 -16.62
N SER A 404 26.49 -11.43 -16.82
CA SER A 404 27.44 -11.30 -17.93
C SER A 404 26.75 -11.30 -19.29
N ASP A 405 25.60 -11.98 -19.40
CA ASP A 405 24.85 -12.15 -20.64
C ASP A 405 23.83 -11.02 -20.85
N LEU A 406 23.98 -9.91 -20.10
CA LEU A 406 23.11 -8.73 -20.14
C LEU A 406 21.64 -9.04 -19.82
N LEU A 407 21.38 -10.05 -18.99
CA LEU A 407 20.04 -10.30 -18.48
C LEU A 407 19.68 -9.35 -17.34
N PRO A 408 18.51 -8.69 -17.40
CA PRO A 408 18.08 -7.75 -16.37
C PRO A 408 17.83 -8.49 -15.03
N PRO A 409 18.17 -7.86 -13.89
CA PRO A 409 17.91 -8.43 -12.59
C PRO A 409 16.41 -8.36 -12.26
N LEU A 410 15.93 -9.37 -11.53
CA LEU A 410 14.58 -9.47 -10.98
C LEU A 410 14.50 -8.91 -9.55
N SER A 411 15.63 -8.82 -8.85
CA SER A 411 15.74 -8.17 -7.55
C SER A 411 17.09 -7.49 -7.35
N LEU A 412 17.10 -6.43 -6.55
CA LEU A 412 18.28 -5.66 -6.19
C LEU A 412 18.30 -5.39 -4.68
N VAL A 413 19.50 -5.23 -4.14
CA VAL A 413 19.74 -4.69 -2.81
C VAL A 413 20.02 -3.20 -2.92
N LEU A 414 19.56 -2.40 -1.95
CA LEU A 414 19.87 -0.98 -1.83
C LEU A 414 20.18 -0.65 -0.36
N ASP A 415 21.45 -0.71 0.01
CA ASP A 415 21.94 -0.53 1.38
C ASP A 415 22.37 0.92 1.64
N LYS A 416 21.95 1.49 2.75
CA LYS A 416 22.23 2.88 3.17
C LYS A 416 23.42 2.99 4.14
N ARG A 417 23.77 1.93 4.87
CA ARG A 417 24.93 1.90 5.80
C ARG A 417 26.20 1.35 5.13
N GLY A 418 26.18 0.07 4.79
CA GLY A 418 27.25 -0.69 4.19
C GLY A 418 26.67 -1.87 3.42
N ILE A 419 27.39 -2.35 2.41
CA ILE A 419 26.89 -3.43 1.55
C ILE A 419 27.09 -4.79 2.20
N TYR A 420 26.10 -5.68 2.10
CA TYR A 420 26.04 -6.96 2.83
C TYR A 420 27.27 -7.90 2.72
N TYR A 421 28.07 -7.82 1.65
CA TYR A 421 29.24 -8.68 1.46
C TYR A 421 30.55 -8.06 1.99
N ASP A 422 30.51 -6.81 2.46
CA ASP A 422 31.65 -6.11 3.03
C ASP A 422 31.65 -6.25 4.55
N ALA A 423 32.41 -7.23 5.04
CA ALA A 423 32.48 -7.57 6.47
C ALA A 423 33.35 -6.59 7.28
N THR A 424 33.90 -5.55 6.65
CA THR A 424 34.76 -4.57 7.35
C THR A 424 33.99 -3.52 8.14
N ARG A 425 32.66 -3.48 7.97
CA ARG A 425 31.76 -2.50 8.59
C ARG A 425 30.33 -3.04 8.65
N PRO A 426 29.46 -2.44 9.48
CA PRO A 426 28.05 -2.81 9.53
C PRO A 426 27.29 -2.58 8.21
N SER A 427 26.39 -3.49 7.89
CA SER A 427 25.46 -3.43 6.76
C SER A 427 24.00 -3.30 7.22
N ASP A 428 23.11 -2.88 6.31
CA ASP A 428 21.68 -2.83 6.59
C ASP A 428 21.12 -4.24 6.82
N LEU A 429 21.66 -5.27 6.14
CA LEU A 429 21.25 -6.66 6.34
C LEU A 429 21.56 -7.16 7.76
N GLU A 430 22.75 -6.87 8.29
CA GLU A 430 23.09 -7.25 9.67
C GLU A 430 22.18 -6.57 10.70
N VAL A 431 21.87 -5.30 10.48
CA VAL A 431 20.95 -4.54 11.33
C VAL A 431 19.55 -5.16 11.28
N LEU A 432 19.07 -5.51 10.08
CA LEU A 432 17.79 -6.19 9.92
C LEU A 432 17.75 -7.55 10.62
N LEU A 433 18.83 -8.32 10.58
CA LEU A 433 18.93 -9.63 11.24
C LEU A 433 18.98 -9.48 12.78
N ASN A 434 19.77 -8.54 13.30
CA ASN A 434 19.94 -8.33 14.73
C ASN A 434 18.71 -7.75 15.44
N HIS A 435 17.89 -6.98 14.71
CA HIS A 435 16.72 -6.28 15.27
C HIS A 435 15.38 -6.77 14.70
N SER A 436 15.37 -7.93 14.03
CA SER A 436 14.15 -8.43 13.37
C SER A 436 13.06 -8.79 14.38
N GLN A 437 11.89 -8.17 14.24
CA GLN A 437 10.66 -8.58 14.93
C GLN A 437 9.60 -8.91 13.89
N LEU A 438 9.51 -10.19 13.53
CA LEU A 438 8.53 -10.66 12.55
C LEU A 438 7.21 -11.03 13.25
N THR A 439 6.10 -10.54 12.70
CA THR A 439 4.76 -11.02 13.09
C THR A 439 4.58 -12.49 12.69
N LEU A 440 3.61 -13.18 13.29
CA LEU A 440 3.30 -14.57 12.93
C LEU A 440 3.02 -14.73 11.43
N ALA A 441 2.22 -13.82 10.85
CA ALA A 441 1.92 -13.81 9.42
C ALA A 441 3.19 -13.63 8.56
N GLN A 442 4.12 -12.76 8.97
CA GLN A 442 5.40 -12.57 8.26
C GLN A 442 6.29 -13.82 8.34
N LYS A 443 6.34 -14.49 9.50
CA LYS A 443 7.07 -15.76 9.66
C LYS A 443 6.52 -16.84 8.73
N MET A 444 5.20 -17.04 8.73
CA MET A 444 4.54 -18.01 7.86
C MET A 444 4.77 -17.70 6.37
N ARG A 445 4.70 -16.42 5.97
CA ARG A 445 5.00 -15.98 4.61
C ARG A 445 6.45 -16.29 4.22
N ALA A 446 7.41 -16.00 5.10
CA ALA A 446 8.83 -16.26 4.85
C ALA A 446 9.11 -17.76 4.71
N GLU A 447 8.52 -18.58 5.57
CA GLU A 447 8.63 -20.05 5.51
C GLU A 447 8.05 -20.62 4.21
N LYS A 448 6.85 -20.19 3.81
CA LYS A 448 6.22 -20.60 2.55
C LYS A 448 7.06 -20.20 1.34
N LEU A 449 7.63 -19.00 1.35
CA LEU A 449 8.53 -18.55 0.28
C LEU A 449 9.79 -19.42 0.22
N ARG A 450 10.44 -19.66 1.36
CA ARG A 450 11.64 -20.51 1.44
C ARG A 450 11.34 -21.91 0.90
N GLN A 451 10.24 -22.52 1.35
CA GLN A 451 9.81 -23.85 0.88
C GLN A 451 9.60 -23.85 -0.64
N ARG A 452 8.86 -22.87 -1.17
CA ARG A 452 8.61 -22.75 -2.61
C ARG A 452 9.90 -22.59 -3.42
N LEU A 453 10.87 -21.80 -2.94
CA LEU A 453 12.16 -21.63 -3.61
C LEU A 453 12.94 -22.95 -3.69
N VAL A 454 12.96 -23.71 -2.59
CA VAL A 454 13.64 -25.01 -2.52
C VAL A 454 12.95 -26.06 -3.39
N GLU A 455 11.63 -26.20 -3.28
CA GLU A 455 10.83 -27.16 -4.07
C GLU A 455 10.91 -26.88 -5.57
N SER A 456 10.92 -25.60 -5.95
CA SER A 456 11.05 -25.17 -7.35
C SER A 456 12.51 -25.20 -7.84
N LYS A 457 13.47 -25.63 -7.00
CA LYS A 457 14.92 -25.63 -7.28
C LYS A 457 15.45 -24.26 -7.76
N LEU A 458 14.85 -23.17 -7.32
CA LEU A 458 15.24 -21.82 -7.73
C LEU A 458 16.55 -21.40 -7.06
N SER A 459 17.45 -20.84 -7.83
CA SER A 459 18.75 -20.30 -7.37
C SER A 459 18.98 -18.89 -7.94
N LYS A 460 20.09 -18.24 -7.57
CA LYS A 460 20.38 -16.86 -8.02
C LYS A 460 20.32 -16.70 -9.54
N TYR A 461 20.87 -17.69 -10.27
CA TYR A 461 20.96 -17.69 -11.73
C TYR A 461 20.09 -18.74 -12.42
N ASN A 462 19.50 -19.68 -11.68
CA ASN A 462 18.68 -20.78 -12.21
C ASN A 462 19.38 -21.60 -13.30
N LEU A 463 20.69 -21.82 -13.11
CA LEU A 463 21.54 -22.61 -14.00
C LEU A 463 21.92 -23.94 -13.36
N GLY A 464 22.01 -24.98 -14.19
CA GLY A 464 22.49 -26.30 -13.80
C GLY A 464 21.66 -27.43 -14.38
N ALA A 465 22.21 -28.63 -14.31
CA ALA A 465 21.52 -29.88 -14.59
C ALA A 465 21.25 -30.64 -13.30
N ASP A 466 20.42 -31.67 -13.37
CA ASP A 466 20.27 -32.61 -12.27
C ASP A 466 21.65 -33.22 -11.91
N PHE A 467 21.89 -33.37 -10.60
CA PHE A 467 23.13 -33.88 -10.06
C PHE A 467 22.86 -35.16 -9.28
N SER A 468 23.57 -36.22 -9.62
CA SER A 468 23.59 -37.48 -8.86
C SER A 468 24.94 -37.66 -8.18
N LEU A 469 24.92 -38.15 -6.94
CA LEU A 469 26.14 -38.47 -6.22
C LEU A 469 26.86 -39.64 -6.90
N PRO A 470 28.18 -39.55 -7.12
CA PRO A 470 28.99 -40.67 -7.62
C PRO A 470 28.99 -41.84 -6.63
N ALA A 471 29.18 -43.07 -7.13
CA ALA A 471 29.18 -44.28 -6.30
C ALA A 471 30.28 -44.26 -5.23
N GLU A 472 31.38 -43.57 -5.49
CA GLU A 472 32.53 -43.39 -4.61
C GLU A 472 32.22 -42.53 -3.38
N ALA A 473 31.11 -41.79 -3.40
CA ALA A 473 30.58 -41.02 -2.29
C ALA A 473 29.71 -41.86 -1.34
N LYS A 474 29.38 -43.10 -1.71
CA LYS A 474 28.58 -44.01 -0.88
C LYS A 474 29.27 -44.25 0.46
N ASP A 475 28.47 -44.22 1.53
CA ASP A 475 28.91 -44.41 2.93
C ASP A 475 29.92 -43.38 3.45
N LYS A 476 30.15 -42.27 2.72
CA LYS A 476 31.01 -41.16 3.14
C LYS A 476 30.18 -39.93 3.47
N LYS A 477 30.67 -39.12 4.41
CA LYS A 477 30.19 -37.74 4.58
C LYS A 477 30.44 -36.97 3.29
N VAL A 478 29.40 -36.43 2.67
CA VAL A 478 29.51 -35.60 1.46
C VAL A 478 29.55 -34.13 1.85
N ILE A 479 30.54 -33.40 1.34
CA ILE A 479 30.68 -31.96 1.55
C ILE A 479 30.69 -31.26 0.20
N LEU A 480 29.70 -30.40 -0.04
CA LEU A 480 29.67 -29.51 -1.20
C LEU A 480 30.47 -28.24 -0.88
N VAL A 481 31.46 -27.94 -1.71
CA VAL A 481 32.25 -26.70 -1.68
C VAL A 481 31.91 -25.89 -2.93
N PRO A 482 31.01 -24.91 -2.83
CA PRO A 482 30.77 -23.97 -3.92
C PRO A 482 31.97 -23.03 -4.05
N GLY A 483 32.53 -22.94 -5.25
CA GLY A 483 33.60 -22.00 -5.59
C GLY A 483 33.07 -20.58 -5.79
N GLN A 484 33.98 -19.62 -5.67
CA GLN A 484 33.73 -18.21 -5.87
C GLN A 484 34.73 -17.61 -6.87
N VAL A 485 34.38 -16.51 -7.51
CA VAL A 485 35.31 -15.70 -8.30
C VAL A 485 36.32 -15.04 -7.35
N GLU A 486 37.60 -15.40 -7.45
CA GLU A 486 38.62 -15.00 -6.45
C GLU A 486 38.93 -13.49 -6.47
N ASP A 487 38.74 -12.81 -7.60
CA ASP A 487 38.95 -11.37 -7.73
C ASP A 487 37.71 -10.53 -7.34
N ASP A 488 36.63 -11.18 -6.93
CA ASP A 488 35.36 -10.54 -6.59
C ASP A 488 35.46 -9.65 -5.35
N ALA A 489 34.62 -8.62 -5.30
CA ALA A 489 34.57 -7.72 -4.15
C ALA A 489 34.24 -8.47 -2.85
N SER A 490 33.34 -9.46 -2.91
CA SER A 490 32.95 -10.28 -1.75
C SER A 490 34.12 -11.06 -1.14
N ILE A 491 35.10 -11.51 -1.95
CA ILE A 491 36.32 -12.13 -1.42
C ILE A 491 37.21 -11.06 -0.78
N LYS A 492 37.45 -9.95 -1.48
CA LYS A 492 38.34 -8.88 -1.02
C LYS A 492 37.91 -8.22 0.28
N THR A 493 36.60 -8.07 0.50
CA THR A 493 36.04 -7.38 1.67
C THR A 493 35.32 -8.29 2.66
N GLY A 494 34.98 -9.52 2.25
CA GLY A 494 34.22 -10.47 3.09
C GLY A 494 35.07 -11.58 3.72
N THR A 495 36.34 -11.70 3.34
CA THR A 495 37.22 -12.75 3.87
C THR A 495 38.41 -12.18 4.65
N VAL A 496 38.82 -12.88 5.71
CA VAL A 496 39.96 -12.50 6.55
C VAL A 496 41.16 -13.42 6.30
N SER A 497 40.97 -14.74 6.45
CA SER A 497 42.05 -15.73 6.44
C SER A 497 42.09 -16.64 5.21
N ILE A 498 40.95 -17.10 4.70
CA ILE A 498 40.86 -17.96 3.51
C ILE A 498 40.42 -17.09 2.32
N LYS A 499 41.28 -16.92 1.32
CA LYS A 499 41.07 -15.95 0.23
C LYS A 499 41.04 -16.55 -1.16
N SER A 500 41.27 -17.85 -1.28
CA SER A 500 41.20 -18.59 -2.56
C SER A 500 40.35 -19.85 -2.44
N ASN A 501 39.83 -20.32 -3.57
CA ASN A 501 39.10 -21.58 -3.63
C ASN A 501 40.00 -22.76 -3.25
N LEU A 502 41.28 -22.70 -3.62
CA LEU A 502 42.26 -23.73 -3.31
C LEU A 502 42.53 -23.82 -1.81
N GLU A 503 42.73 -22.70 -1.13
CA GLU A 503 42.88 -22.67 0.33
C GLU A 503 41.63 -23.18 1.04
N LEU A 504 40.43 -22.83 0.54
CA LEU A 504 39.18 -23.35 1.06
C LEU A 504 39.11 -24.88 0.91
N LEU A 505 39.43 -25.41 -0.27
CA LEU A 505 39.43 -26.85 -0.51
C LEU A 505 40.46 -27.60 0.35
N ARG A 506 41.68 -27.05 0.50
CA ARG A 506 42.71 -27.58 1.41
C ARG A 506 42.20 -27.61 2.84
N THR A 507 41.65 -26.50 3.32
CA THR A 507 41.09 -26.41 4.69
C THR A 507 39.94 -27.41 4.90
N VAL A 508 39.05 -27.58 3.92
CA VAL A 508 37.93 -28.54 4.01
C VAL A 508 38.47 -29.97 4.06
N ARG A 509 39.47 -30.31 3.25
CA ARG A 509 40.12 -31.63 3.25
C ARG A 509 40.86 -31.91 4.55
N GLU A 510 41.64 -30.96 5.06
CA GLU A 510 42.35 -31.07 6.34
C GLU A 510 41.38 -31.32 7.50
N ARG A 511 40.27 -30.59 7.53
CA ARG A 511 39.25 -30.73 8.60
C ARG A 511 38.33 -31.94 8.40
N ASN A 512 38.28 -32.53 7.21
CA ASN A 512 37.43 -33.69 6.90
C ASN A 512 38.20 -34.71 6.04
N PRO A 513 39.21 -35.41 6.58
CA PRO A 513 40.12 -36.26 5.80
C PRO A 513 39.42 -37.36 5.00
N HIS A 514 38.36 -37.95 5.56
CA HIS A 514 37.63 -39.09 4.97
C HIS A 514 36.37 -38.67 4.19
N ALA A 515 36.02 -37.39 4.13
CA ALA A 515 34.83 -36.93 3.43
C ALA A 515 35.00 -36.99 1.91
N TYR A 516 33.89 -37.21 1.20
CA TYR A 516 33.80 -36.99 -0.23
C TYR A 516 33.51 -35.51 -0.49
N ILE A 517 34.43 -34.81 -1.16
CA ILE A 517 34.30 -33.37 -1.40
C ILE A 517 33.84 -33.15 -2.84
N VAL A 518 32.67 -32.54 -3.01
CA VAL A 518 32.16 -32.09 -4.30
C VAL A 518 32.51 -30.62 -4.45
N TYR A 519 33.40 -30.29 -5.38
CA TYR A 519 33.66 -28.89 -5.75
C TYR A 519 32.75 -28.47 -6.89
N LYS A 520 31.99 -27.40 -6.70
CA LYS A 520 31.16 -26.80 -7.75
C LYS A 520 31.71 -25.42 -8.08
N PRO A 521 32.40 -25.23 -9.22
CA PRO A 521 32.92 -23.92 -9.61
C PRO A 521 31.81 -22.87 -9.73
N HIS A 522 32.18 -21.59 -9.59
CA HIS A 522 31.23 -20.50 -9.77
C HIS A 522 30.68 -20.49 -11.21
N PRO A 523 29.38 -20.25 -11.45
CA PRO A 523 28.80 -20.25 -12.79
C PRO A 523 29.52 -19.34 -13.79
N ASP A 524 29.93 -18.13 -13.40
CA ASP A 524 30.67 -17.21 -14.27
C ASP A 524 32.02 -17.76 -14.75
N VAL A 525 32.68 -18.60 -13.94
CA VAL A 525 33.95 -19.27 -14.29
C VAL A 525 33.68 -20.42 -15.26
N LEU A 526 32.58 -21.15 -15.08
CA LEU A 526 32.20 -22.26 -15.97
C LEU A 526 31.90 -21.80 -17.40
N VAL A 527 31.34 -20.61 -17.57
CA VAL A 527 31.01 -20.05 -18.90
C VAL A 527 32.16 -19.25 -19.53
N GLY A 528 33.31 -19.13 -18.84
CA GLY A 528 34.51 -18.44 -19.36
C GLY A 528 34.42 -16.91 -19.33
N ASN A 529 33.51 -16.33 -18.54
CA ASN A 529 33.33 -14.88 -18.46
C ASN A 529 34.31 -14.21 -17.47
N ARG A 530 35.10 -14.98 -16.72
CA ARG A 530 36.16 -14.52 -15.81
C ARG A 530 37.27 -15.52 -15.64
#